data_AF-A0A2T2NTJ2-F1
#
_entry.id   AF-A0A2T2NTJ2-F1
#
_cell.length_a   1.000
_cell.length_b   1.000
_cell.length_c   1.000
_cell.angle_alpha   90.00
_cell.angle_beta   90.00
_cell.angle_gamma   90.00
#
_symmetry.space_group_name_H-M   'P 1'
#
loop_
_entity.id
_entity.type
_entity.pdbx_description
1 polymer ?
#
loop_
_entity_poly.entity_id
_entity_poly.type
_entity_poly.pdbx_seq_one_letter_code
_entity_poly.pdbx_strand_id
1 'polypeptide(L)'
;MPIGANRDTEQLFNQSPTRGGSGWPAGCDLTGIPLGGNRRLANLGSILVCGIAIVVTAFLLWRSERKKAAVGRREIQLFLVGYIVVSICEIFTIGGFPLDSAVRRGFTAAHLAAIVATLWILMLNGIVGYQLLDDGTPVSIGLILISAVALFVGTGYIALDTGFSWTGYWDDTLNGNNRAYALYTLYQLAPLVFLTVFFLLEAFLVLRILGERKPMSKWRTDPF
;
A
#
# COMPACT_ATOMS: atom_id res chain seq x y z
N MET A 1 15.54 20.50 3.51
CA MET A 1 14.33 19.64 3.51
C MET A 1 14.55 18.57 2.45
N PRO A 2 14.87 17.32 2.81
CA PRO A 2 14.94 16.26 1.81
C PRO A 2 13.52 16.03 1.28
N ILE A 3 13.38 16.06 -0.03
CA ILE A 3 12.11 15.86 -0.72
C ILE A 3 11.76 14.37 -0.59
N GLY A 4 10.75 14.06 0.22
CA GLY A 4 9.87 12.91 -0.03
C GLY A 4 10.33 11.50 0.38
N ALA A 5 11.11 11.33 1.45
CA ALA A 5 11.22 10.00 2.05
C ALA A 5 10.02 9.77 2.99
N ASN A 6 9.15 8.81 2.66
CA ASN A 6 8.14 8.31 3.59
C ASN A 6 8.86 7.39 4.59
N ARG A 7 8.35 7.27 5.84
CA ARG A 7 8.93 6.39 6.87
C ARG A 7 9.17 4.96 6.41
N ASP A 8 8.37 4.46 5.46
CA ASP A 8 8.59 3.15 4.85
C ASP A 8 9.91 3.13 4.05
N THR A 9 10.13 4.07 3.13
CA THR A 9 11.33 4.10 2.29
C THR A 9 12.59 4.48 3.06
N GLU A 10 12.44 5.25 4.15
CA GLU A 10 13.55 5.62 5.03
C GLU A 10 14.35 4.42 5.55
N GLN A 11 13.69 3.28 5.79
CA GLN A 11 14.31 2.05 6.31
C GLN A 11 15.32 1.39 5.36
N LEU A 12 15.35 1.82 4.09
CA LEU A 12 16.25 1.27 3.08
C LEU A 12 17.59 2.03 3.02
N PHE A 13 17.67 3.27 3.52
CA PHE A 13 18.84 4.15 3.37
C PHE A 13 19.84 4.04 4.54
N ASN A 14 21.07 4.53 4.32
CA ASN A 14 22.19 4.36 5.28
C ASN A 14 21.98 5.05 6.64
N GLN A 15 21.19 6.12 6.69
CA GLN A 15 20.89 6.88 7.91
C GLN A 15 19.86 6.18 8.80
N SER A 16 19.26 5.08 8.33
CA SER A 16 18.25 4.35 9.08
C SER A 16 18.86 3.45 10.17
N PRO A 17 18.12 3.21 11.27
CA PRO A 17 18.52 2.23 12.28
C PRO A 17 18.70 0.81 11.72
N THR A 18 18.00 0.46 10.65
CA THR A 18 18.13 -0.83 9.94
C THR A 18 19.47 -1.02 9.23
N ARG A 19 20.25 0.05 9.02
CA ARG A 19 21.62 -0.02 8.51
C ARG A 19 22.67 0.41 9.54
N GLY A 20 22.28 0.48 10.82
CA GLY A 20 23.16 0.94 11.90
C GLY A 20 23.37 2.45 11.94
N GLY A 21 22.60 3.22 11.18
CA GLY A 21 22.61 4.68 11.22
C GLY A 21 21.93 5.19 12.49
N SER A 22 22.46 6.26 13.08
CA SER A 22 21.91 6.93 14.27
C SER A 22 20.89 8.02 13.92
N GLY A 23 20.20 7.90 12.78
CA GLY A 23 19.30 8.95 12.28
C GLY A 23 20.05 10.23 11.88
N TRP A 24 19.33 11.35 11.87
CA TRP A 24 19.92 12.66 11.59
C TRP A 24 20.66 13.19 12.83
N PRO A 25 21.85 13.81 12.69
CA PRO A 25 22.53 14.45 13.81
C PRO A 25 21.60 15.42 14.54
N ALA A 26 21.41 15.23 15.85
CA ALA A 26 20.46 15.96 16.72
C ALA A 26 18.97 15.60 16.57
N GLY A 27 18.63 14.48 15.93
CA GLY A 27 17.27 13.91 15.97
C GLY A 27 16.94 13.31 17.35
N CYS A 28 15.69 13.46 17.79
CA CYS A 28 15.18 12.80 18.99
C CYS A 28 14.39 11.54 18.58
N ASP A 29 14.90 10.35 18.91
CA ASP A 29 14.29 9.10 18.49
C ASP A 29 13.07 8.75 19.35
N LEU A 30 11.91 8.60 18.70
CA LEU A 30 10.70 8.06 19.33
C LEU A 30 10.83 6.54 19.47
N THR A 31 11.37 6.13 20.60
CA THR A 31 11.73 4.74 20.88
C THR A 31 10.57 3.82 21.30
N GLY A 32 9.36 4.35 21.50
CA GLY A 32 8.16 3.55 21.78
C GLY A 32 8.01 3.06 23.24
N ILE A 33 7.12 2.09 23.45
CA ILE A 33 6.77 1.53 24.77
C ILE A 33 7.75 0.40 25.14
N PRO A 34 8.35 0.39 26.34
CA PRO A 34 9.24 -0.69 26.76
C PRO A 34 8.45 -1.99 27.08
N LEU A 35 8.89 -3.12 26.52
CA LEU A 35 8.28 -4.46 26.71
C LEU A 35 9.09 -5.37 27.65
N GLY A 36 10.15 -4.83 28.28
CA GLY A 36 11.09 -5.58 29.13
C GLY A 36 12.24 -6.24 28.36
N GLY A 37 13.42 -6.30 28.99
CA GLY A 37 14.64 -6.86 28.39
C GLY A 37 15.26 -5.99 27.27
N ASN A 38 15.30 -4.66 27.45
CA ASN A 38 15.74 -3.68 26.44
C ASN A 38 14.94 -3.67 25.12
N ARG A 39 13.84 -4.42 25.02
CA ARG A 39 12.95 -4.42 23.87
C ARG A 39 11.95 -3.28 23.98
N ARG A 40 11.68 -2.61 22.87
CA ARG A 40 10.68 -1.55 22.77
C ARG A 40 9.74 -1.82 21.60
N LEU A 41 8.51 -1.38 21.74
CA LEU A 41 7.46 -1.47 20.73
C LEU A 41 7.12 -0.06 20.27
N ALA A 42 7.47 0.28 19.04
CA ALA A 42 7.07 1.54 18.43
C ALA A 42 5.72 1.39 17.70
N ASN A 43 4.98 2.48 17.55
CA ASN A 43 3.78 2.56 16.69
C ASN A 43 2.66 1.53 16.98
N LEU A 44 2.37 1.28 18.26
CA LEU A 44 1.25 0.40 18.68
C LEU A 44 -0.08 0.75 17.97
N GLY A 45 -0.35 2.03 17.72
CA GLY A 45 -1.55 2.48 17.01
C GLY A 45 -1.67 1.92 15.59
N SER A 46 -0.60 1.96 14.78
CA SER A 46 -0.62 1.39 13.42
C SER A 46 -0.83 -0.12 13.47
N ILE A 47 -0.20 -0.82 14.41
CA ILE A 47 -0.39 -2.27 14.61
C ILE A 47 -1.86 -2.61 14.88
N LEU A 48 -2.49 -1.91 15.83
CA LEU A 48 -3.88 -2.16 16.21
C LEU A 48 -4.84 -1.85 15.07
N VAL A 49 -4.64 -0.71 14.40
CA VAL A 49 -5.48 -0.30 13.26
C VAL A 49 -5.33 -1.28 12.10
N CYS A 50 -4.11 -1.71 11.78
CA CYS A 50 -3.88 -2.75 10.76
C CYS A 50 -4.52 -4.08 11.15
N GLY A 51 -4.43 -4.49 12.42
CA GLY A 51 -5.09 -5.70 12.93
C GLY A 51 -6.61 -5.65 12.75
N ILE A 52 -7.24 -4.53 13.09
CA ILE A 52 -8.67 -4.30 12.87
C ILE A 52 -8.99 -4.28 11.37
N ALA A 53 -8.17 -3.60 10.57
CA ALA A 53 -8.33 -3.50 9.12
C ALA A 53 -8.31 -4.89 8.47
N ILE A 54 -7.42 -5.79 8.89
CA ILE A 54 -7.37 -7.18 8.43
C ILE A 54 -8.66 -7.92 8.76
N VAL A 55 -9.14 -7.82 10.01
CA VAL A 55 -10.38 -8.49 10.44
C VAL A 55 -11.60 -7.97 9.65
N VAL A 56 -11.73 -6.66 9.52
CA VAL A 56 -12.81 -6.02 8.76
C VAL A 56 -12.75 -6.41 7.29
N THR A 57 -11.55 -6.41 6.70
CA THR A 57 -11.35 -6.75 5.28
C THR A 57 -11.65 -8.22 5.03
N ALA A 58 -11.23 -9.12 5.92
CA ALA A 58 -11.58 -10.54 5.84
C ALA A 58 -13.10 -10.76 5.95
N PHE A 59 -13.77 -10.01 6.84
CA PHE A 59 -15.23 -10.02 6.94
C PHE A 59 -15.90 -9.53 5.65
N LEU A 60 -15.40 -8.44 5.05
CA LEU A 60 -15.90 -7.93 3.76
C LEU A 60 -15.68 -8.93 2.62
N LEU A 61 -14.52 -9.58 2.59
CA LEU A 61 -14.19 -10.61 1.62
C LEU A 61 -15.16 -11.80 1.74
N TRP A 62 -15.39 -12.30 2.95
CA TRP A 62 -16.38 -13.35 3.19
C TRP A 62 -17.81 -12.93 2.81
N ARG A 63 -18.20 -11.70 3.13
CA ARG A 63 -19.52 -11.16 2.80
C ARG A 63 -19.73 -10.99 1.29
N SER A 64 -18.67 -10.71 0.54
CA SER A 64 -18.72 -10.55 -0.92
C SER A 64 -19.14 -11.83 -1.65
N GLU A 65 -18.77 -13.01 -1.13
CA GLU A 65 -19.16 -14.32 -1.68
C GLU A 65 -20.66 -14.61 -1.53
N ARG A 66 -21.34 -13.96 -0.58
CA ARG A 66 -22.76 -14.23 -0.28
C ARG A 66 -23.72 -13.65 -1.32
N LYS A 67 -23.26 -12.75 -2.21
CA LYS A 67 -24.10 -12.15 -3.27
C LYS A 67 -23.71 -12.69 -4.66
N LYS A 68 -24.64 -13.41 -5.29
CA LYS A 68 -24.40 -14.10 -6.58
C LYS A 68 -24.35 -13.18 -7.82
N ALA A 69 -24.84 -11.94 -7.77
CA ALA A 69 -24.88 -11.05 -8.93
C ALA A 69 -24.47 -9.61 -8.58
N ALA A 70 -23.17 -9.30 -8.64
CA ALA A 70 -22.65 -7.95 -8.53
C ALA A 70 -21.52 -7.78 -9.55
N VAL A 71 -21.57 -6.67 -10.30
CA VAL A 71 -20.57 -6.32 -11.31
C VAL A 71 -19.23 -6.10 -10.63
N GLY A 72 -18.15 -6.70 -11.16
CA GLY A 72 -16.79 -6.52 -10.64
C GLY A 72 -16.50 -7.25 -9.33
N ARG A 73 -17.29 -8.27 -8.95
CA ARG A 73 -17.13 -8.98 -7.66
C ARG A 73 -15.75 -9.61 -7.49
N ARG A 74 -15.22 -10.26 -8.53
CA ARG A 74 -13.93 -10.98 -8.41
C ARG A 74 -12.77 -9.99 -8.34
N GLU A 75 -12.91 -8.87 -9.01
CA GLU A 75 -11.93 -7.81 -9.11
C GLU A 75 -11.82 -7.03 -7.78
N ILE A 76 -12.94 -6.74 -7.11
CA ILE A 76 -12.89 -6.12 -5.78
C ILE A 76 -12.35 -7.09 -4.71
N GLN A 77 -12.59 -8.40 -4.85
CA GLN A 77 -11.98 -9.41 -3.97
C GLN A 77 -10.46 -9.42 -4.08
N LEU A 78 -9.90 -9.28 -5.30
CA LEU A 78 -8.46 -9.13 -5.50
C LEU A 78 -7.90 -7.90 -4.77
N PHE A 79 -8.61 -6.77 -4.83
CA PHE A 79 -8.25 -5.58 -4.07
C PHE A 79 -8.27 -5.83 -2.56
N LEU A 80 -9.32 -6.46 -2.01
CA LEU A 80 -9.42 -6.76 -0.58
C LEU A 80 -8.31 -7.71 -0.11
N VAL A 81 -7.95 -8.72 -0.92
CA VAL A 81 -6.80 -9.59 -0.64
C VAL A 81 -5.50 -8.79 -0.64
N GLY A 82 -5.28 -7.93 -1.63
CA GLY A 82 -4.13 -7.03 -1.69
C GLY A 82 -4.04 -6.13 -0.46
N TYR A 83 -5.17 -5.57 -0.02
CA TYR A 83 -5.24 -4.71 1.17
C TYR A 83 -4.90 -5.45 2.47
N ILE A 84 -5.27 -6.74 2.60
CA ILE A 84 -4.81 -7.58 3.71
C ILE A 84 -3.28 -7.75 3.67
N VAL A 85 -2.70 -8.02 2.50
CA VAL A 85 -1.25 -8.16 2.34
C VAL A 85 -0.53 -6.86 2.72
N VAL A 86 -1.02 -5.71 2.25
CA VAL A 86 -0.49 -4.39 2.65
C VAL A 86 -0.53 -4.22 4.17
N SER A 87 -1.68 -4.48 4.79
CA SER A 87 -1.87 -4.33 6.24
C SER A 87 -0.93 -5.26 7.05
N ILE A 88 -0.71 -6.50 6.59
CA ILE A 88 0.25 -7.42 7.22
C ILE A 88 1.67 -6.87 7.10
N CYS A 89 2.05 -6.36 5.92
CA CYS A 89 3.37 -5.80 5.72
C CYS A 89 3.60 -4.55 6.61
N GLU A 90 2.60 -3.66 6.72
CA GLU A 90 2.67 -2.46 7.56
C GLU A 90 2.97 -2.78 9.03
N ILE A 91 2.37 -3.85 9.56
CA ILE A 91 2.61 -4.33 10.93
C ILE A 91 4.10 -4.64 11.14
N PHE A 92 4.76 -5.27 10.17
CA PHE A 92 6.17 -5.66 10.31
C PHE A 92 7.16 -4.56 9.91
N THR A 93 6.77 -3.61 9.04
CA THR A 93 7.63 -2.49 8.63
C THR A 93 7.55 -1.34 9.63
N ILE A 94 6.36 -0.78 9.83
CA ILE A 94 6.11 0.43 10.63
C ILE A 94 5.83 0.08 12.08
N GLY A 95 5.22 -1.09 12.35
CA GLY A 95 4.78 -1.50 13.69
C GLY A 95 5.89 -1.73 14.71
N GLY A 96 7.16 -1.47 14.38
CA GLY A 96 8.19 -1.28 15.40
C GLY A 96 8.53 -2.53 16.23
N PHE A 97 8.19 -3.73 15.75
CA PHE A 97 8.60 -4.98 16.38
C PHE A 97 10.13 -5.12 16.39
N PRO A 98 10.74 -5.73 17.41
CA PRO A 98 12.17 -6.02 17.43
C PRO A 98 12.49 -7.15 16.43
N LEU A 99 12.58 -6.79 15.15
CA LEU A 99 12.97 -7.66 14.04
C LEU A 99 14.44 -7.43 13.69
N ASP A 100 15.06 -8.49 13.16
CA ASP A 100 16.35 -8.38 12.48
C ASP A 100 16.28 -7.33 11.35
N SER A 101 17.38 -6.61 11.15
CA SER A 101 17.40 -5.48 10.23
C SER A 101 17.31 -5.89 8.76
N ALA A 102 17.80 -7.08 8.39
CA ALA A 102 17.60 -7.64 7.06
C ALA A 102 16.14 -8.01 6.85
N VAL A 103 15.52 -8.67 7.83
CA VAL A 103 14.10 -9.05 7.78
C VAL A 103 13.21 -7.82 7.61
N ARG A 104 13.47 -6.75 8.36
CA ARG A 104 12.70 -5.51 8.22
C ARG A 104 12.82 -4.90 6.82
N ARG A 105 14.03 -4.82 6.26
CA ARG A 105 14.24 -4.32 4.88
C ARG A 105 13.50 -5.16 3.84
N GLY A 106 13.48 -6.49 4.01
CA GLY A 106 12.70 -7.40 3.16
C GLY A 106 11.19 -7.12 3.23
N PHE A 107 10.64 -6.98 4.43
CA PHE A 107 9.23 -6.59 4.61
C PHE A 107 8.94 -5.20 4.03
N THR A 108 9.88 -4.24 4.15
CA THR A 108 9.74 -2.91 3.56
C THR A 108 9.61 -3.00 2.05
N ALA A 109 10.48 -3.76 1.39
CA ALA A 109 10.38 -3.94 -0.06
C ALA A 109 9.05 -4.58 -0.48
N ALA A 110 8.61 -5.63 0.24
CA ALA A 110 7.31 -6.26 0.01
C ALA A 110 6.13 -5.30 0.26
N HIS A 111 6.22 -4.46 1.28
CA HIS A 111 5.20 -3.47 1.62
C HIS A 111 5.00 -2.45 0.51
N LEU A 112 6.10 -1.85 0.04
CA LEU A 112 6.09 -0.86 -1.05
C LEU A 112 5.50 -1.48 -2.32
N ALA A 113 5.95 -2.69 -2.69
CA ALA A 113 5.44 -3.43 -3.84
C ALA A 113 3.93 -3.74 -3.71
N ALA A 114 3.49 -4.17 -2.53
CA ALA A 114 2.10 -4.49 -2.26
C ALA A 114 1.20 -3.25 -2.37
N ILE A 115 1.65 -2.09 -1.90
CA ILE A 115 0.91 -0.82 -2.01
C ILE A 115 0.70 -0.44 -3.48
N VAL A 116 1.78 -0.46 -4.27
CA VAL A 116 1.73 -0.11 -5.70
C VAL A 116 0.79 -1.06 -6.45
N ALA A 117 0.95 -2.37 -6.27
CA ALA A 117 0.11 -3.37 -6.92
C ALA A 117 -1.37 -3.26 -6.49
N THR A 118 -1.64 -3.04 -5.20
CA THR A 118 -3.01 -2.93 -4.68
C THR A 118 -3.72 -1.69 -5.21
N LEU A 119 -3.04 -0.56 -5.30
CA LEU A 119 -3.62 0.67 -5.85
C LEU A 119 -3.78 0.61 -7.37
N TRP A 120 -2.91 -0.12 -8.07
CA TRP A 120 -3.12 -0.45 -9.47
C TRP A 120 -4.39 -1.30 -9.68
N ILE A 121 -4.58 -2.34 -8.87
CA ILE A 121 -5.81 -3.16 -8.88
C ILE A 121 -7.03 -2.29 -8.58
N LEU A 122 -6.93 -1.36 -7.62
CA LEU A 122 -8.02 -0.42 -7.31
C LEU A 122 -8.37 0.46 -8.52
N MET A 123 -7.38 1.00 -9.22
CA MET A 123 -7.63 1.79 -10.43
C MET A 123 -8.33 0.98 -11.53
N LEU A 124 -7.87 -0.25 -11.79
CA LEU A 124 -8.49 -1.11 -12.79
C LEU A 124 -9.93 -1.53 -12.40
N ASN A 125 -10.22 -1.68 -11.10
CA ASN A 125 -11.60 -1.88 -10.62
C ASN A 125 -12.53 -0.75 -11.07
N GLY A 126 -12.08 0.51 -11.02
CA GLY A 126 -12.88 1.65 -11.49
C GLY A 126 -13.19 1.61 -12.99
N ILE A 127 -12.31 1.00 -13.80
CA ILE A 127 -12.53 0.80 -15.24
C ILE A 127 -13.55 -0.32 -15.49
N VAL A 128 -13.48 -1.41 -14.73
CA VAL A 128 -14.43 -2.54 -14.82
C VAL A 128 -15.87 -2.07 -14.53
N GLY A 129 -16.06 -1.05 -13.68
CA GLY A 129 -17.36 -0.45 -13.42
C GLY A 129 -18.09 0.08 -14.67
N TYR A 130 -17.36 0.44 -15.72
CA TYR A 130 -17.93 0.92 -16.99
C TYR A 130 -18.29 -0.21 -17.96
N GLN A 131 -18.06 -1.47 -17.58
CA GLN A 131 -18.31 -2.64 -18.43
C GLN A 131 -17.53 -2.60 -19.77
N LEU A 132 -16.41 -1.86 -19.81
CA LEU A 132 -15.48 -1.83 -20.95
C LEU A 132 -14.78 -3.19 -21.14
N LEU A 133 -14.60 -3.91 -20.03
CA LEU A 133 -14.15 -5.29 -19.99
C LEU A 133 -15.25 -6.09 -19.30
N ASP A 134 -15.58 -7.25 -19.87
CA ASP A 134 -16.56 -8.16 -19.27
C ASP A 134 -16.08 -8.59 -17.88
N ASP A 135 -16.81 -8.16 -16.85
CA ASP A 135 -16.46 -8.39 -15.45
C ASP A 135 -16.57 -9.88 -15.08
N GLY A 136 -15.68 -10.35 -14.22
CA GLY A 136 -15.62 -11.75 -13.82
C GLY A 136 -15.13 -12.71 -14.91
N THR A 137 -14.74 -12.23 -16.09
CA THR A 137 -14.10 -13.08 -17.11
C THR A 137 -12.68 -13.46 -16.70
N PRO A 138 -12.20 -14.66 -17.08
CA PRO A 138 -10.80 -15.04 -16.88
C PRO A 138 -9.81 -14.04 -17.50
N VAL A 139 -10.22 -13.37 -18.58
CA VAL A 139 -9.43 -12.34 -19.26
C VAL A 139 -9.33 -11.09 -18.38
N SER A 140 -10.44 -10.56 -17.86
CA SER A 140 -10.44 -9.41 -16.92
C SER A 140 -9.56 -9.69 -15.71
N ILE A 141 -9.79 -10.82 -15.04
CA ILE A 141 -9.04 -11.24 -13.85
C ILE A 141 -7.55 -11.43 -14.18
N GLY A 142 -7.25 -12.08 -15.31
CA GLY A 142 -5.88 -12.31 -15.77
C GLY A 142 -5.14 -11.01 -16.06
N LEU A 143 -5.77 -10.05 -16.75
CA LEU A 143 -5.19 -8.75 -17.05
C LEU A 143 -4.86 -7.98 -15.77
N ILE A 144 -5.79 -7.90 -14.83
CA ILE A 144 -5.58 -7.24 -13.54
C ILE A 144 -4.46 -7.92 -12.76
N LEU A 145 -4.51 -9.25 -12.62
CA LEU A 145 -3.57 -10.00 -11.81
C LEU A 145 -2.15 -9.95 -12.40
N ILE A 146 -1.99 -10.20 -13.70
CA ILE A 146 -0.68 -10.23 -14.35
C ILE A 146 -0.03 -8.84 -14.32
N SER A 147 -0.78 -7.78 -14.63
CA SER A 147 -0.26 -6.42 -14.58
C SER A 147 0.08 -5.97 -13.15
N ALA A 148 -0.72 -6.35 -12.16
CA ALA A 148 -0.42 -6.10 -10.75
C ALA A 148 0.83 -6.86 -10.29
N VAL A 149 0.99 -8.12 -10.68
CA VAL A 149 2.20 -8.91 -10.37
C VAL A 149 3.43 -8.30 -11.03
N ALA A 150 3.33 -7.81 -12.27
CA ALA A 150 4.45 -7.14 -12.94
C ALA A 150 4.90 -5.89 -12.15
N LEU A 151 3.96 -5.06 -11.69
CA LEU A 151 4.28 -3.90 -10.84
C LEU A 151 4.82 -4.31 -9.48
N PHE A 152 4.25 -5.34 -8.85
CA PHE A 152 4.73 -5.88 -7.58
C PHE A 152 6.19 -6.34 -7.69
N VAL A 153 6.50 -7.17 -8.69
CA VAL A 153 7.86 -7.68 -8.91
C VAL A 153 8.82 -6.55 -9.28
N GLY A 154 8.41 -5.62 -10.15
CA GLY A 154 9.24 -4.49 -10.56
C GLY A 154 9.59 -3.54 -9.41
N THR A 155 8.59 -3.09 -8.65
CA THR A 155 8.80 -2.23 -7.48
C THR A 155 9.55 -2.98 -6.37
N GLY A 156 9.20 -4.25 -6.12
CA GLY A 156 9.84 -5.09 -5.12
C GLY A 156 11.31 -5.33 -5.43
N TYR A 157 11.66 -5.58 -6.69
CA TYR A 157 13.05 -5.72 -7.14
C TYR A 157 13.86 -4.45 -6.86
N ILE A 158 13.36 -3.27 -7.27
CA ILE A 158 14.05 -2.00 -7.05
C ILE A 158 14.23 -1.74 -5.55
N ALA A 159 13.21 -2.00 -4.75
CA ALA A 159 13.26 -1.80 -3.30
C ALA A 159 14.23 -2.77 -2.60
N LEU A 160 14.25 -4.06 -3.00
CA LEU A 160 15.17 -5.06 -2.47
C LEU A 160 16.61 -4.73 -2.87
N ASP A 161 16.86 -4.40 -4.13
CA ASP A 161 18.21 -4.10 -4.59
C ASP A 161 18.75 -2.81 -3.95
N THR A 162 17.90 -1.80 -3.75
CA THR A 162 18.25 -0.62 -2.94
C THR A 162 18.53 -1.00 -1.49
N GLY A 163 17.66 -1.84 -0.90
CA GLY A 163 17.75 -2.23 0.51
C GLY A 163 18.96 -3.11 0.83
N PHE A 164 19.39 -3.98 -0.10
CA PHE A 164 20.42 -4.98 0.13
C PHE A 164 21.69 -4.79 -0.70
N SER A 165 21.70 -3.88 -1.67
CA SER A 165 22.85 -3.61 -2.53
C SER A 165 23.34 -4.88 -3.25
N TRP A 166 22.41 -5.71 -3.78
CA TRP A 166 22.75 -6.98 -4.40
C TRP A 166 23.51 -6.80 -5.71
N THR A 167 23.03 -5.90 -6.58
CA THR A 167 23.65 -5.59 -7.86
C THR A 167 24.54 -4.34 -7.80
N GLY A 168 24.33 -3.50 -6.78
CA GLY A 168 25.00 -2.21 -6.62
C GLY A 168 24.47 -1.11 -7.54
N TYR A 169 23.48 -1.39 -8.39
CA TYR A 169 22.96 -0.42 -9.37
C TYR A 169 22.33 0.83 -8.72
N TRP A 170 21.67 0.66 -7.57
CA TRP A 170 20.99 1.74 -6.84
C TRP A 170 21.78 2.28 -5.64
N ASP A 171 23.05 1.91 -5.47
CA ASP A 171 23.85 2.28 -4.29
C ASP A 171 24.18 3.79 -4.24
N ASP A 172 24.13 4.47 -5.37
CA ASP A 172 24.24 5.92 -5.46
C ASP A 172 23.09 6.63 -4.70
N THR A 173 21.92 5.99 -4.62
CA THR A 173 20.76 6.51 -3.86
C THR A 173 20.89 6.38 -2.35
N LEU A 174 21.80 5.52 -1.86
CA LEU A 174 22.03 5.26 -0.44
C LEU A 174 22.86 6.35 0.26
N ASN A 175 23.58 7.16 -0.52
CA ASN A 175 24.50 8.18 -0.03
C ASN A 175 23.97 9.60 -0.28
N GLY A 176 24.38 10.56 0.56
CA GLY A 176 23.95 11.96 0.43
C GLY A 176 22.53 12.23 0.97
N ASN A 177 21.68 12.89 0.17
CA ASN A 177 20.34 13.35 0.58
C ASN A 177 19.21 12.31 0.38
N ASN A 178 19.52 11.01 0.24
CA ASN A 178 18.56 9.91 0.05
C ASN A 178 17.58 10.11 -1.11
N ARG A 179 18.11 10.46 -2.28
CA ARG A 179 17.30 10.81 -3.46
C ARG A 179 17.07 9.58 -4.34
N ALA A 180 16.14 8.72 -3.97
CA ALA A 180 15.73 7.58 -4.79
C ALA A 180 14.52 7.94 -5.69
N TYR A 181 14.77 8.55 -6.86
CA TYR A 181 13.69 8.99 -7.77
C TYR A 181 12.81 7.84 -8.27
N ALA A 182 13.38 6.66 -8.51
CA ALA A 182 12.63 5.48 -8.96
C ALA A 182 11.62 5.02 -7.90
N LEU A 183 12.08 4.82 -6.66
CA LEU A 183 11.22 4.46 -5.53
C LEU A 183 10.18 5.55 -5.26
N TYR A 184 10.60 6.82 -5.25
CA TYR A 184 9.68 7.94 -5.06
C TYR A 184 8.57 7.96 -6.11
N THR A 185 8.92 7.80 -7.38
CA THR A 185 7.93 7.82 -8.46
C THR A 185 7.00 6.61 -8.39
N LEU A 186 7.55 5.40 -8.19
CA LEU A 186 6.77 4.17 -8.18
C LEU A 186 5.86 4.04 -6.97
N TYR A 187 6.32 4.43 -5.78
CA TYR A 187 5.56 4.25 -4.54
C TYR A 187 4.75 5.49 -4.15
N GLN A 188 5.17 6.70 -4.49
CA GLN A 188 4.45 7.92 -4.09
C GLN A 188 3.60 8.48 -5.23
N LEU A 189 4.20 8.75 -6.39
CA LEU A 189 3.51 9.45 -7.48
C LEU A 189 2.53 8.53 -8.23
N ALA A 190 2.95 7.34 -8.64
CA ALA A 190 2.11 6.42 -9.38
C ALA A 190 0.86 6.00 -8.57
N PRO A 191 0.98 5.54 -7.32
CA PRO A 191 -0.14 5.35 -6.39
C PRO A 191 -1.10 6.53 -6.25
N LEU A 192 -0.58 7.76 -6.15
CA LEU A 192 -1.42 8.96 -6.11
C LEU A 192 -2.24 9.13 -7.39
N VAL A 193 -1.61 8.90 -8.55
CA VAL A 193 -2.31 8.92 -9.85
C VAL A 193 -3.36 7.82 -9.91
N PHE A 194 -3.04 6.59 -9.54
CA PHE A 194 -3.97 5.45 -9.55
C PHE A 194 -5.22 5.73 -8.70
N LEU A 195 -5.03 6.23 -7.48
CA LEU A 195 -6.11 6.61 -6.58
C LEU A 195 -6.95 7.75 -7.17
N THR A 196 -6.30 8.76 -7.74
CA THR A 196 -7.00 9.92 -8.34
C THR A 196 -7.85 9.48 -9.53
N VAL A 197 -7.29 8.67 -10.43
CA VAL A 197 -8.02 8.12 -11.58
C VAL A 197 -9.20 7.26 -11.12
N PHE A 198 -8.98 6.35 -10.17
CA PHE A 198 -10.06 5.56 -9.58
C PHE A 198 -11.20 6.44 -9.06
N PHE A 199 -10.86 7.44 -8.23
CA PHE A 199 -11.84 8.33 -7.62
C PHE A 199 -12.63 9.11 -8.69
N LEU A 200 -11.98 9.63 -9.73
CA LEU A 200 -12.64 10.36 -10.81
C LEU A 200 -13.57 9.45 -11.63
N LEU A 201 -13.13 8.23 -11.94
CA LEU A 201 -13.93 7.23 -12.65
C LEU A 201 -15.18 6.85 -11.85
N GLU A 202 -15.02 6.49 -10.58
CA GLU A 202 -16.17 6.12 -9.73
C GLU A 202 -17.12 7.31 -9.49
N ALA A 203 -16.58 8.50 -9.26
CA ALA A 203 -17.41 9.70 -9.11
C ALA A 203 -18.24 9.99 -10.37
N PHE A 204 -17.63 9.84 -11.56
CA PHE A 204 -18.35 9.98 -12.82
C PHE A 204 -19.39 8.88 -12.98
N LEU A 205 -19.04 7.62 -12.73
CA LEU A 205 -19.95 6.48 -12.80
C LEU A 205 -21.20 6.70 -11.94
N VAL A 206 -21.01 7.06 -10.67
CA VAL A 206 -22.10 7.28 -9.72
C VAL A 206 -22.98 8.46 -10.14
N LEU A 207 -22.38 9.60 -10.49
CA LEU A 207 -23.14 10.81 -10.80
C LEU A 207 -23.84 10.79 -12.17
N ARG A 208 -23.17 10.25 -13.18
CA ARG A 208 -23.62 10.35 -14.58
C ARG A 208 -24.32 9.10 -15.07
N ILE A 209 -23.85 7.92 -14.69
CA ILE A 209 -24.38 6.65 -15.20
C ILE A 209 -25.49 6.15 -14.27
N LEU A 210 -25.23 6.09 -12.97
CA LEU A 210 -26.23 5.65 -11.98
C LEU A 210 -27.23 6.75 -11.60
N GLY A 211 -26.86 8.03 -11.73
CA GLY A 211 -27.72 9.16 -11.40
C GLY A 211 -28.00 9.35 -9.90
N GLU A 212 -27.35 8.55 -9.04
CA GLU A 212 -27.49 8.60 -7.59
C GLU A 212 -26.69 9.77 -7.02
N ARG A 213 -27.35 10.91 -6.82
CA ARG A 213 -26.72 12.11 -6.24
C ARG A 213 -26.61 12.08 -4.72
N LYS A 214 -27.36 11.18 -4.05
CA LYS A 214 -27.36 11.00 -2.59
C LYS A 214 -25.95 10.81 -1.99
N PRO A 215 -25.07 9.93 -2.52
CA PRO A 215 -23.73 9.74 -1.98
C PRO A 215 -22.80 10.96 -2.10
N MET A 216 -23.09 11.93 -2.97
CA MET A 216 -22.21 13.08 -3.21
C MET A 216 -22.79 14.44 -2.79
N SER A 217 -24.10 14.59 -2.60
CA SER A 217 -24.71 15.93 -2.49
C SER A 217 -25.63 16.22 -1.30
N LYS A 218 -26.07 15.28 -0.45
CA LYS A 218 -26.90 15.68 0.71
C LYS A 218 -27.12 14.60 1.78
N TRP A 219 -26.73 14.92 3.02
CA TRP A 219 -27.41 14.43 4.22
C TRP A 219 -28.85 14.93 4.16
N ARG A 220 -29.79 14.05 3.82
CA ARG A 220 -31.21 14.39 3.84
C ARG A 220 -31.71 14.26 5.28
N THR A 221 -31.95 15.39 5.93
CA THR A 221 -32.75 15.51 7.14
C THR A 221 -34.22 15.36 6.73
N ASP A 222 -34.74 14.14 6.77
CA ASP A 222 -36.18 13.92 6.73
C ASP A 222 -36.67 13.73 8.17
N PRO A 223 -37.52 14.62 8.71
CA PRO A 223 -38.28 14.30 9.90
C PRO A 223 -39.36 13.27 9.52
N PHE A 224 -39.54 12.29 10.41
CA PHE A 224 -40.59 11.28 10.36
C PHE A 224 -41.98 11.90 10.24
#